data_AF-A0A3Q3WVX4-F1
#
_entry.id   AF-A0A3Q3WVX4-F1
#
_cell.length_a   1.000
_cell.length_b   1.000
_cell.length_c   1.000
_cell.angle_alpha   90.00
_cell.angle_beta   90.00
_cell.angle_gamma   90.00
#
_symmetry.space_group_name_H-M   'P 1'
#
loop_
_entity.id
_entity.type
_entity.pdbx_description
1 polymer ?
#
loop_
_entity_poly.entity_id
_entity_poly.type
_entity_poly.pdbx_seq_one_letter_code
_entity_poly.pdbx_strand_id
1 'polypeptide(L)'
;MFYICNCFTTANIFLEEYKLHVRFVSQQQFRLDYQDLLRKLGCVTDLQFEDVLNKISQEVDRRRRLGAMSAERAAAIKDAYRPLHPHVYHLKESFLAPKFKHIVEHCRGTDAGKDGLLDLLEEEAAVQVYRFPVFERSFCDELLEELEHFERSSAPKGRPNTMNHYGILLNELGFDEGFITPLRERYLQPLTSVLYPDCGGRCLDSHKAFVVKYDVNEDLDLSYHYDNAEVTLNVSIGKDFTEGNLYFGDMKQVPLSEAECTEVEHRVTEGLLHRGQHMHGALPISSGQRWNLIVWMRASQERNKLCPMCNEKPTLVEGEGFADGFTRRADTPPPNTSCVLT
;
A
#
# COMPACT_ATOMS: atom_id res chain seq x y z
N MET A 1 9.90 -0.54 16.72
CA MET A 1 10.75 -0.24 15.56
C MET A 1 10.38 -1.19 14.43
N PHE A 2 10.16 -0.64 13.23
CA PHE A 2 9.75 -1.41 12.06
C PHE A 2 10.91 -1.60 11.08
N TYR A 3 10.77 -2.62 10.24
CA TYR A 3 11.81 -3.09 9.32
C TYR A 3 11.24 -3.30 7.92
N ILE A 4 12.13 -3.40 6.95
CA ILE A 4 11.88 -3.92 5.61
C ILE A 4 12.51 -5.31 5.45
N CYS A 5 12.02 -6.10 4.51
CA CYS A 5 12.71 -7.32 4.10
C CYS A 5 13.83 -6.96 3.10
N ASN A 6 15.03 -7.52 3.27
CA ASN A 6 16.19 -7.30 2.39
C ASN A 6 15.90 -7.67 0.92
N CYS A 7 14.88 -8.49 0.65
CA CYS A 7 14.41 -8.77 -0.71
C CYS A 7 14.04 -7.47 -1.47
N PHE A 8 13.64 -6.40 -0.76
CA PHE A 8 13.31 -5.13 -1.37
C PHE A 8 14.47 -4.55 -2.18
N THR A 9 15.72 -4.75 -1.75
CA THR A 9 16.91 -4.24 -2.48
C THR A 9 17.58 -5.29 -3.35
N THR A 10 17.09 -6.54 -3.37
CA THR A 10 17.78 -7.64 -4.04
C THR A 10 16.90 -8.44 -5.00
N ALA A 11 15.57 -8.36 -4.90
CA ALA A 11 14.62 -9.13 -5.69
C ALA A 11 13.65 -8.23 -6.48
N ASN A 12 12.99 -8.81 -7.47
CA ASN A 12 11.98 -8.16 -8.31
C ASN A 12 12.46 -6.81 -8.90
N ILE A 13 13.71 -6.77 -9.36
CA ILE A 13 14.23 -5.62 -10.11
C ILE A 13 13.80 -5.82 -11.56
N PHE A 14 12.99 -4.90 -12.10
CA PHE A 14 12.48 -5.02 -13.46
C PHE A 14 13.44 -4.37 -14.46
N LEU A 15 13.84 -5.13 -15.47
CA LEU A 15 14.59 -4.64 -16.61
C LEU A 15 13.62 -4.46 -17.77
N GLU A 16 13.22 -3.22 -18.03
CA GLU A 16 12.18 -2.86 -18.98
C GLU A 16 12.52 -3.32 -20.41
N GLU A 17 13.77 -3.12 -20.84
CA GLU A 17 14.22 -3.45 -22.19
C GLU A 17 14.11 -4.94 -22.50
N TYR A 18 14.19 -5.78 -21.46
CA TYR A 18 14.16 -7.23 -21.57
C TYR A 18 12.86 -7.82 -21.04
N LYS A 19 11.95 -6.99 -20.51
CA LYS A 19 10.70 -7.37 -19.84
C LYS A 19 10.92 -8.49 -18.81
N LEU A 20 11.99 -8.35 -18.02
CA LEU A 20 12.49 -9.41 -17.15
C LEU A 20 12.65 -8.92 -15.71
N HIS A 21 12.11 -9.67 -14.75
CA HIS A 21 12.44 -9.49 -13.34
C HIS A 21 13.70 -10.27 -12.98
N VAL A 22 14.63 -9.61 -12.31
CA VAL A 22 15.91 -10.19 -11.90
C VAL A 22 16.16 -10.06 -10.41
N ARG A 23 17.01 -10.95 -9.91
CA ARG A 23 17.62 -10.89 -8.58
C ARG A 23 19.05 -10.36 -8.70
N PHE A 24 19.41 -9.43 -7.83
CA PHE A 24 20.74 -8.85 -7.76
C PHE A 24 21.28 -8.84 -6.33
N VAL A 25 22.29 -9.67 -6.09
CA VAL A 25 23.04 -9.71 -4.82
C VAL A 25 24.48 -9.23 -5.03
N SER A 26 25.09 -9.63 -6.15
CA SER A 26 26.42 -9.19 -6.57
C SER A 26 26.54 -9.27 -8.09
N GLN A 27 27.50 -8.53 -8.67
CA GLN A 27 27.77 -8.63 -10.11
C GLN A 27 28.17 -10.05 -10.53
N GLN A 28 28.87 -10.79 -9.68
CA GLN A 28 29.25 -12.17 -9.95
C GLN A 28 28.02 -13.09 -10.04
N GLN A 29 27.12 -13.01 -9.05
CA GLN A 29 25.86 -13.76 -9.08
C GLN A 29 25.03 -13.38 -10.31
N PHE A 30 24.89 -12.09 -10.58
CA PHE A 30 24.10 -11.62 -11.70
C PHE A 30 24.63 -12.12 -13.05
N ARG A 31 25.96 -12.09 -13.25
CA ARG A 31 26.60 -12.67 -14.45
C ARG A 31 26.32 -14.16 -14.59
N LEU A 32 26.49 -14.93 -13.51
CA LEU A 32 26.26 -16.38 -13.53
C LEU A 32 24.80 -16.72 -13.87
N ASP A 33 23.84 -15.98 -13.32
CA ASP A 33 22.42 -16.33 -13.44
C ASP A 33 21.78 -15.80 -14.73
N TYR A 34 22.19 -14.62 -15.21
CA TYR A 34 21.45 -13.88 -16.24
C TYR A 34 22.22 -13.59 -17.52
N GLN A 35 23.55 -13.75 -17.58
CA GLN A 35 24.32 -13.35 -18.78
C GLN A 35 23.87 -14.07 -20.05
N ASP A 36 23.70 -15.39 -20.00
CA ASP A 36 23.29 -16.18 -21.17
C ASP A 36 21.84 -15.88 -21.57
N LEU A 37 20.96 -15.63 -20.60
CA LEU A 37 19.57 -15.26 -20.86
C LEU A 37 19.49 -13.88 -21.52
N LEU A 38 20.18 -12.88 -20.97
CA LEU A 38 20.21 -11.53 -21.52
C LEU A 38 20.81 -11.51 -22.93
N ARG A 39 21.84 -12.31 -23.21
CA ARG A 39 22.38 -12.49 -24.57
C ARG A 39 21.33 -12.99 -25.55
N LYS A 40 20.52 -13.97 -25.16
CA LYS A 40 19.38 -14.47 -25.97
C LYS A 40 18.30 -13.41 -26.18
N LEU A 41 18.15 -12.48 -25.24
CA LEU A 41 17.21 -11.37 -25.31
C LEU A 41 17.79 -10.10 -25.97
N GLY A 42 19.00 -10.17 -26.54
CA GLY A 42 19.60 -9.07 -27.34
C GLY A 42 20.72 -8.27 -26.67
N CYS A 43 21.11 -8.59 -25.43
CA CYS A 43 22.27 -8.02 -24.75
C CYS A 43 23.57 -8.69 -25.23
N VAL A 44 24.01 -8.39 -26.45
CA VAL A 44 25.08 -9.12 -27.14
C VAL A 44 26.48 -8.54 -26.97
N THR A 45 26.59 -7.28 -26.52
CA THR A 45 27.87 -6.59 -26.27
C THR A 45 28.16 -6.42 -24.79
N ASP A 46 29.44 -6.31 -24.43
CA ASP A 46 29.83 -6.06 -23.04
C ASP A 46 29.34 -4.67 -22.56
N LEU A 47 29.29 -3.67 -23.44
CA LEU A 47 28.74 -2.34 -23.15
C LEU A 47 27.25 -2.40 -22.77
N GLN A 48 26.44 -3.21 -23.48
CA GLN A 48 25.03 -3.40 -23.11
C GLN A 48 24.89 -4.08 -21.74
N PHE A 49 25.77 -5.03 -21.43
CA PHE A 49 25.76 -5.71 -20.14
C PHE A 49 26.16 -4.77 -18.99
N GLU A 50 27.15 -3.90 -19.22
CA GLU A 50 27.51 -2.84 -18.29
C GLU A 50 26.37 -1.83 -18.06
N ASP A 51 25.65 -1.45 -19.11
CA ASP A 51 24.46 -0.60 -18.99
C ASP A 51 23.37 -1.25 -18.11
N VAL A 52 23.13 -2.56 -18.28
CA VAL A 52 22.21 -3.32 -17.41
C VAL A 52 22.67 -3.28 -15.95
N LEU A 53 23.95 -3.51 -15.67
CA LEU A 53 24.49 -3.43 -14.31
C LEU A 53 24.33 -2.02 -13.70
N ASN A 54 24.56 -0.98 -14.50
CA ASN A 54 24.39 0.41 -14.07
C ASN A 54 22.93 0.72 -13.72
N LYS A 55 21.98 0.29 -14.55
CA LYS A 55 20.54 0.45 -14.29
C LYS A 55 20.11 -0.27 -13.00
N ILE A 56 20.58 -1.50 -12.80
CA ILE A 56 20.33 -2.25 -11.57
C ILE A 56 20.90 -1.51 -10.36
N SER A 57 22.15 -1.04 -10.43
CA SER A 57 22.77 -0.28 -9.33
C SER A 57 21.97 0.98 -8.99
N GLN A 58 21.55 1.74 -10.00
CA GLN A 58 20.73 2.93 -9.82
C GLN A 58 19.39 2.62 -9.15
N GLU A 59 18.71 1.54 -9.55
CA GLU A 59 17.45 1.12 -8.94
C GLU A 59 17.64 0.65 -7.49
N VAL A 60 18.69 -0.12 -7.20
CA VAL A 60 19.03 -0.56 -5.84
C VAL A 60 19.32 0.66 -4.95
N ASP A 61 20.11 1.62 -5.44
CA ASP A 61 20.45 2.84 -4.70
C ASP A 61 19.24 3.77 -4.53
N ARG A 62 18.32 3.79 -5.50
CA ARG A 62 17.02 4.46 -5.34
C ARG A 62 16.23 3.81 -4.21
N ARG A 63 16.06 2.49 -4.21
CA ARG A 63 15.32 1.74 -3.19
C ARG A 63 15.90 1.94 -1.79
N ARG A 64 17.23 1.91 -1.63
CA ARG A 64 17.91 2.16 -0.35
C ARG A 64 17.63 3.56 0.22
N ARG A 65 17.54 4.57 -0.65
CA ARG A 65 17.34 5.97 -0.25
C ARG A 65 15.87 6.34 -0.04
N LEU A 66 14.91 5.48 -0.36
CA LEU A 66 13.48 5.80 -0.32
C LEU A 66 13.02 6.31 1.05
N GLY A 67 13.43 5.65 2.14
CA GLY A 67 13.05 6.06 3.51
C GLY A 67 13.58 7.44 3.86
N ALA A 68 14.90 7.64 3.70
CA ALA A 68 15.55 8.93 3.97
C ALA A 68 14.95 10.07 3.11
N MET A 69 14.75 9.84 1.81
CA MET A 69 14.14 10.83 0.92
C MET A 69 12.68 11.15 1.30
N SER A 70 11.93 10.17 1.84
CA SER A 70 10.57 10.40 2.34
C SER A 70 10.58 11.28 3.59
N ALA A 71 11.50 11.03 4.52
CA ALA A 71 11.68 11.85 5.72
C ALA A 71 12.11 13.29 5.38
N GLU A 72 13.05 13.46 4.44
CA GLU A 72 13.48 14.78 3.94
C GLU A 72 12.31 15.55 3.30
N ARG A 73 11.50 14.88 2.47
CA ARG A 73 10.29 15.49 1.89
C ARG A 73 9.28 15.88 2.97
N ALA A 74 9.00 15.00 3.93
CA ALA A 74 8.07 15.29 5.02
C ALA A 74 8.52 16.52 5.83
N ALA A 75 9.82 16.63 6.13
CA ALA A 75 10.38 17.80 6.79
C ALA A 75 10.21 19.09 5.95
N ALA A 76 10.54 19.03 4.65
CA ALA A 76 10.38 20.17 3.75
C ALA A 76 8.91 20.59 3.57
N ILE A 77 7.98 19.63 3.50
CA ILE A 77 6.53 19.89 3.46
C ILE A 77 6.11 20.63 4.72
N LYS A 78 6.50 20.13 5.90
CA LYS A 78 6.15 20.73 7.19
C LYS A 78 6.61 22.20 7.29
N ASP A 79 7.77 22.53 6.72
CA ASP A 79 8.30 23.88 6.75
C ASP A 79 7.58 24.82 5.76
N ALA A 80 7.37 24.35 4.52
CA ALA A 80 6.92 25.17 3.40
C ALA A 80 5.40 25.21 3.18
N TYR A 81 4.67 24.13 3.50
CA TYR A 81 3.25 24.02 3.25
C TYR A 81 2.41 24.59 4.41
N ARG A 82 1.25 25.15 4.08
CA ARG A 82 0.28 25.67 5.05
C ARG A 82 -1.06 25.00 4.76
N PRO A 83 -1.58 24.15 5.68
CA PRO A 83 -2.86 23.49 5.47
C PRO A 83 -4.01 24.48 5.28
N LEU A 84 -4.90 24.18 4.34
CA LEU A 84 -6.16 24.89 4.13
C LEU A 84 -7.18 24.50 5.20
N HIS A 85 -7.24 23.22 5.54
CA HIS A 85 -8.15 22.63 6.52
C HIS A 85 -7.37 21.90 7.64
N PRO A 86 -6.73 22.59 8.59
CA PRO A 86 -5.90 21.96 9.63
C PRO A 86 -6.62 20.88 10.45
N HIS A 87 -7.95 20.96 10.57
CA HIS A 87 -8.74 20.01 11.34
C HIS A 87 -8.91 18.64 10.68
N VAL A 88 -8.70 18.49 9.36
CA VAL A 88 -8.83 17.17 8.69
C VAL A 88 -7.67 16.23 9.01
N TYR A 89 -6.57 16.74 9.58
CA TYR A 89 -5.39 15.97 10.00
C TYR A 89 -5.62 15.16 11.29
N HIS A 90 -6.74 15.37 11.97
CA HIS A 90 -7.06 14.73 13.24
C HIS A 90 -8.43 14.07 13.15
N LEU A 91 -8.50 12.74 13.31
CA LEU A 91 -9.74 11.99 13.19
C LEU A 91 -10.79 12.46 14.21
N LYS A 92 -12.00 12.74 13.73
CA LYS A 92 -13.18 13.06 14.54
C LYS A 92 -14.31 12.09 14.23
N GLU A 93 -15.12 11.75 15.22
CA GLU A 93 -16.30 10.89 15.01
C GLU A 93 -17.34 11.48 14.06
N SER A 94 -17.36 12.81 13.94
CA SER A 94 -18.21 13.54 12.99
C SER A 94 -17.79 13.32 11.52
N PHE A 95 -16.57 12.83 11.28
CA PHE A 95 -16.12 12.50 9.92
C PHE A 95 -16.62 11.14 9.46
N LEU A 96 -16.98 10.26 10.39
CA LEU A 96 -17.32 8.87 10.12
C LEU A 96 -18.81 8.71 9.87
N ALA A 97 -19.16 7.94 8.83
CA ALA A 97 -20.54 7.62 8.50
C ALA A 97 -21.24 6.92 9.70
N PRO A 98 -22.51 7.24 10.00
CA PRO A 98 -23.27 6.63 11.09
C PRO A 98 -23.33 5.10 10.98
N LYS A 99 -23.52 4.59 9.76
CA LYS A 99 -23.53 3.14 9.48
C LYS A 99 -22.17 2.50 9.76
N PHE A 100 -21.06 3.17 9.46
CA PHE A 100 -19.73 2.67 9.81
C PHE A 100 -19.55 2.55 11.32
N LYS A 101 -19.94 3.58 12.09
CA LYS A 101 -19.86 3.54 13.55
C LYS A 101 -20.69 2.41 14.13
N HIS A 102 -21.87 2.15 13.57
CA HIS A 102 -22.71 1.02 13.99
C HIS A 102 -22.06 -0.34 13.69
N ILE A 103 -21.45 -0.50 12.51
CA ILE A 103 -20.65 -1.70 12.15
C ILE A 103 -19.53 -1.92 13.18
N VAL A 104 -18.76 -0.87 13.49
CA VAL A 104 -17.63 -0.97 14.43
C VAL A 104 -18.12 -1.36 15.82
N GLU A 105 -19.22 -0.77 16.30
CA GLU A 105 -19.78 -1.10 17.61
C GLU A 105 -20.28 -2.53 17.69
N HIS A 106 -20.94 -3.03 16.63
CA HIS A 106 -21.31 -4.43 16.53
C HIS A 106 -20.08 -5.35 16.64
N CYS A 107 -18.99 -5.04 15.93
CA CYS A 107 -17.75 -5.83 15.97
C CYS A 107 -17.01 -5.78 17.33
N ARG A 108 -17.31 -4.81 18.20
CA ARG A 108 -16.75 -4.75 19.57
C ARG A 108 -17.52 -5.59 20.58
N GLY A 109 -18.74 -6.02 20.24
CA GLY A 109 -19.59 -6.84 21.11
C GLY A 109 -18.95 -8.19 21.47
N THR A 110 -19.32 -8.73 22.63
CA THR A 110 -18.74 -9.99 23.17
C THR A 110 -19.10 -11.24 22.34
N ASP A 111 -20.19 -11.19 21.58
CA ASP A 111 -20.65 -12.25 20.67
C ASP A 111 -20.50 -11.86 19.18
N ALA A 112 -19.57 -10.97 18.85
CA ALA A 112 -19.35 -10.47 17.49
C ALA A 112 -18.88 -11.58 16.52
N GLY A 113 -19.84 -12.30 15.95
CA GLY A 113 -19.67 -13.19 14.81
C GLY A 113 -19.85 -12.47 13.47
N LYS A 114 -19.78 -13.21 12.38
CA LYS A 114 -20.21 -12.68 11.05
C LYS A 114 -21.73 -12.53 10.95
N ASP A 115 -22.46 -13.25 11.78
CA ASP A 115 -23.93 -13.22 11.84
C ASP A 115 -24.40 -11.84 12.33
N GLY A 116 -25.26 -11.18 11.55
CA GLY A 116 -25.71 -9.80 11.80
C GLY A 116 -24.76 -8.72 11.28
N LEU A 117 -23.47 -9.01 11.09
CA LEU A 117 -22.53 -8.09 10.46
C LEU A 117 -22.83 -7.94 8.96
N LEU A 118 -23.15 -9.02 8.26
CA LEU A 118 -23.55 -9.02 6.85
C LEU A 118 -24.88 -8.29 6.59
N ASP A 119 -25.71 -8.06 7.61
CA ASP A 119 -26.90 -7.21 7.47
C ASP A 119 -26.52 -5.71 7.46
N LEU A 120 -25.30 -5.39 7.92
CA LEU A 120 -24.77 -4.03 8.01
C LEU A 120 -23.76 -3.70 6.90
N LEU A 121 -23.23 -4.68 6.19
CA LEU A 121 -22.27 -4.48 5.09
C LEU A 121 -22.72 -5.20 3.82
N GLU A 122 -22.25 -4.75 2.66
CA GLU A 122 -22.50 -5.43 1.38
C GLU A 122 -21.30 -6.34 1.09
N GLU A 123 -21.51 -7.64 0.92
CA GLU A 123 -20.49 -8.52 0.35
C GLU A 123 -20.60 -8.49 -1.17
N GLU A 124 -19.51 -8.15 -1.84
CA GLU A 124 -19.47 -8.02 -3.28
C GLU A 124 -19.41 -9.39 -3.96
N ALA A 125 -19.64 -9.40 -5.27
CA ALA A 125 -19.50 -10.62 -6.07
C ALA A 125 -18.07 -11.21 -6.00
N ALA A 126 -17.07 -10.38 -5.70
CA ALA A 126 -15.73 -10.85 -5.34
C ALA A 126 -15.72 -11.32 -3.88
N VAL A 127 -15.44 -12.60 -3.67
CA VAL A 127 -15.47 -13.27 -2.36
C VAL A 127 -14.61 -12.53 -1.33
N GLN A 128 -15.11 -12.31 -0.11
CA GLN A 128 -14.41 -11.58 0.96
C GLN A 128 -13.98 -10.14 0.60
N VAL A 129 -14.67 -9.51 -0.36
CA VAL A 129 -14.63 -8.07 -0.59
C VAL A 129 -15.90 -7.46 -0.03
N TYR A 130 -15.76 -6.49 0.87
CA TYR A 130 -16.89 -5.89 1.59
C TYR A 130 -16.97 -4.40 1.32
N ARG A 131 -18.17 -3.92 0.98
CA ARG A 131 -18.47 -2.50 0.77
C ARG A 131 -19.26 -1.93 1.95
N PHE A 132 -18.87 -0.74 2.38
CA PHE A 132 -19.61 0.05 3.37
C PHE A 132 -19.28 1.54 3.27
N PRO A 133 -20.20 2.44 3.64
CA PRO A 133 -19.88 3.86 3.76
C PRO A 133 -18.85 4.06 4.87
N VAL A 134 -17.82 4.87 4.64
CA VAL A 134 -16.74 5.10 5.62
C VAL A 134 -16.85 6.49 6.22
N PHE A 135 -17.01 7.50 5.37
CA PHE A 135 -16.98 8.90 5.75
C PHE A 135 -18.28 9.62 5.40
N GLU A 136 -18.56 10.68 6.15
CA GLU A 136 -19.57 11.68 5.79
C GLU A 136 -19.12 12.47 4.57
N ARG A 137 -20.07 12.84 3.70
CA ARG A 137 -19.77 13.58 2.45
C ARG A 137 -19.09 14.92 2.73
N SER A 138 -19.54 15.66 3.73
CA SER A 138 -18.94 16.95 4.08
C SER A 138 -17.46 16.83 4.45
N PHE A 139 -17.06 15.76 5.14
CA PHE A 139 -15.65 15.51 5.42
C PHE A 139 -14.87 15.15 4.16
N CYS A 140 -15.44 14.30 3.28
CA CYS A 140 -14.83 13.98 2.00
C CYS A 140 -14.55 15.23 1.16
N ASP A 141 -15.49 16.19 1.13
CA ASP A 141 -15.34 17.44 0.40
C ASP A 141 -14.19 18.30 1.00
N GLU A 142 -14.14 18.48 2.33
CA GLU A 142 -13.06 19.22 3.00
C GLU A 142 -11.69 18.55 2.84
N LEU A 143 -11.63 17.21 2.91
CA LEU A 143 -10.40 16.46 2.67
C LEU A 143 -9.93 16.65 1.23
N LEU A 144 -10.83 16.59 0.24
CA LEU A 144 -10.47 16.83 -1.16
C LEU A 144 -9.94 18.24 -1.39
N GLU A 145 -10.57 19.26 -0.80
CA GLU A 145 -10.10 20.64 -0.90
C GLU A 145 -8.67 20.79 -0.33
N GLU A 146 -8.37 20.15 0.81
CA GLU A 146 -7.02 20.13 1.39
C GLU A 146 -6.00 19.46 0.46
N LEU A 147 -6.35 18.31 -0.12
CA LEU A 147 -5.46 17.56 -0.99
C LEU A 147 -5.21 18.28 -2.32
N GLU A 148 -6.23 18.90 -2.91
CA GLU A 148 -6.08 19.77 -4.08
C GLU A 148 -5.23 21.00 -3.76
N HIS A 149 -5.37 21.58 -2.57
CA HIS A 149 -4.55 22.69 -2.11
C HIS A 149 -3.07 22.28 -2.04
N PHE A 150 -2.79 21.10 -1.49
CA PHE A 150 -1.44 20.54 -1.45
C PHE A 150 -0.87 20.28 -2.85
N GLU A 151 -1.66 19.69 -3.75
CA GLU A 151 -1.25 19.43 -5.13
C GLU A 151 -0.83 20.70 -5.87
N ARG A 152 -1.58 21.80 -5.69
CA ARG A 152 -1.28 23.10 -6.31
C ARG A 152 -0.11 23.84 -5.67
N SER A 153 0.35 23.40 -4.49
CA SER A 153 1.45 24.05 -3.78
C SER A 153 2.82 23.72 -4.40
N SER A 154 3.84 24.52 -4.07
CA SER A 154 5.23 24.27 -4.46
C SER A 154 5.95 23.25 -3.56
N ALA A 155 5.25 22.66 -2.57
CA ALA A 155 5.84 21.67 -1.68
C ALA A 155 6.27 20.42 -2.47
N PRO A 156 7.37 19.74 -2.06
CA PRO A 156 7.83 18.55 -2.74
C PRO A 156 6.82 17.40 -2.58
N LYS A 157 6.70 16.56 -3.61
CA LYS A 157 5.72 15.46 -3.67
C LYS A 157 6.43 14.14 -3.93
N GLY A 158 6.18 13.13 -3.09
CA GLY A 158 6.62 11.76 -3.31
C GLY A 158 5.63 10.98 -4.18
N ARG A 159 6.10 9.93 -4.87
CA ARG A 159 5.22 9.00 -5.59
C ARG A 159 4.61 7.97 -4.63
N PRO A 160 3.29 7.70 -4.67
CA PRO A 160 2.66 6.74 -3.77
C PRO A 160 3.23 5.31 -3.87
N ASN A 161 3.39 4.83 -5.11
CA ASN A 161 3.94 3.52 -5.43
C ASN A 161 4.56 3.53 -6.84
N THR A 162 4.98 2.37 -7.34
CA THR A 162 5.60 2.23 -8.66
C THR A 162 4.62 2.28 -9.84
N MET A 163 3.31 2.16 -9.57
CA MET A 163 2.24 2.12 -10.58
C MET A 163 1.50 3.46 -10.71
N ASN A 164 1.49 4.28 -9.67
CA ASN A 164 0.79 5.56 -9.62
C ASN A 164 1.77 6.72 -9.75
N HIS A 165 1.64 7.51 -10.81
CA HIS A 165 2.42 8.72 -10.99
C HIS A 165 1.82 9.90 -10.23
N TYR A 166 0.49 9.90 -10.06
CA TYR A 166 -0.25 10.97 -9.41
C TYR A 166 -0.89 10.51 -8.10
N GLY A 167 -0.51 11.17 -7.01
CA GLY A 167 -1.08 10.91 -5.70
C GLY A 167 -0.23 11.44 -4.56
N ILE A 168 -0.79 11.34 -3.35
CA ILE A 168 -0.28 12.00 -2.15
C ILE A 168 0.03 10.94 -1.09
N LEU A 169 1.26 10.94 -0.59
CA LEU A 169 1.66 10.14 0.55
C LEU A 169 1.22 10.83 1.84
N LEU A 170 0.24 10.26 2.53
CA LEU A 170 -0.38 10.88 3.70
C LEU A 170 0.55 10.94 4.92
N ASN A 171 1.52 10.02 5.02
CA ASN A 171 2.56 10.06 6.03
C ASN A 171 3.49 11.29 5.84
N GLU A 172 3.83 11.64 4.60
CA GLU A 172 4.67 12.81 4.29
C GLU A 172 3.94 14.12 4.58
N LEU A 173 2.60 14.12 4.43
CA LEU A 173 1.76 15.28 4.72
C LEU A 173 1.42 15.41 6.22
N GLY A 174 1.62 14.36 7.02
CA GLY A 174 1.44 14.41 8.49
C GLY A 174 0.11 13.86 9.01
N PHE A 175 -0.58 13.01 8.24
CA PHE A 175 -1.87 12.41 8.63
C PHE A 175 -1.75 11.16 9.51
N ASP A 176 -0.57 10.54 9.61
CA ASP A 176 -0.42 9.24 10.27
C ASP A 176 -0.85 9.28 11.75
N GLU A 177 -0.22 10.13 12.56
CA GLU A 177 -0.47 10.17 14.01
C GLU A 177 -1.89 10.63 14.37
N GLY A 178 -2.37 11.69 13.72
CA GLY A 178 -3.64 12.32 14.06
C GLY A 178 -4.86 11.63 13.46
N PHE A 179 -4.70 10.97 12.31
CA PHE A 179 -5.83 10.47 11.53
C PHE A 179 -5.76 8.97 11.25
N ILE A 180 -4.73 8.50 10.55
CA ILE A 180 -4.69 7.12 10.03
C ILE A 180 -4.46 6.10 11.16
N THR A 181 -3.57 6.39 12.11
CA THR A 181 -3.34 5.53 13.29
C THR A 181 -4.64 5.36 14.09
N PRO A 182 -5.36 6.43 14.51
CA PRO A 182 -6.66 6.29 15.16
C PRO A 182 -7.72 5.58 14.34
N LEU A 183 -7.80 5.83 13.02
CA LEU A 183 -8.77 5.17 12.13
C LEU A 183 -8.55 3.65 12.13
N ARG A 184 -7.28 3.24 11.96
CA ARG A 184 -6.85 1.85 11.96
C ARG A 184 -7.13 1.16 13.29
N GLU A 185 -6.67 1.71 14.40
CA GLU A 185 -6.73 1.07 15.71
C GLU A 185 -8.15 1.05 16.29
N ARG A 186 -8.90 2.15 16.14
CA ARG A 186 -10.19 2.29 16.82
C ARG A 186 -11.36 1.78 15.98
N TYR A 187 -11.29 1.90 14.65
CA TYR A 187 -12.44 1.63 13.78
C TYR A 187 -12.23 0.45 12.84
N LEU A 188 -11.07 0.35 12.19
CA LEU A 188 -10.83 -0.74 11.23
C LEU A 188 -10.46 -2.05 11.93
N GLN A 189 -9.63 -2.03 12.97
CA GLN A 189 -9.17 -3.24 13.63
C GLN A 189 -10.30 -4.12 14.21
N PRO A 190 -11.36 -3.58 14.87
CA PRO A 190 -12.51 -4.40 15.29
C PRO A 190 -13.17 -5.13 14.12
N LEU A 191 -13.38 -4.42 13.00
CA LEU A 191 -13.99 -4.97 11.79
C LEU A 191 -13.11 -6.05 11.14
N THR A 192 -11.82 -5.77 10.94
CA THR A 192 -10.89 -6.71 10.31
C THR A 192 -10.64 -7.94 11.18
N SER A 193 -10.78 -7.83 12.50
CA SER A 193 -10.67 -8.95 13.44
C SER A 193 -11.74 -10.03 13.22
N VAL A 194 -12.92 -9.61 12.77
CA VAL A 194 -14.07 -10.47 12.48
C VAL A 194 -14.03 -10.96 11.03
N LEU A 195 -13.73 -10.07 10.07
CA LEU A 195 -13.82 -10.38 8.64
C LEU A 195 -12.61 -11.17 8.11
N TYR A 196 -11.41 -10.89 8.64
CA TYR A 196 -10.14 -11.43 8.15
C TYR A 196 -9.27 -12.08 9.25
N PRO A 197 -9.82 -12.99 10.07
CA PRO A 197 -9.06 -13.63 11.13
C PRO A 197 -7.92 -14.51 10.59
N ASP A 198 -8.02 -14.99 9.35
CA ASP A 198 -7.10 -15.93 8.70
C ASP A 198 -5.85 -15.26 8.10
N CYS A 199 -5.86 -13.95 7.89
CA CYS A 199 -4.70 -13.21 7.33
C CYS A 199 -4.14 -12.13 8.26
N GLY A 200 -4.40 -12.24 9.56
CA GLY A 200 -3.83 -11.34 10.57
C GLY A 200 -4.65 -10.06 10.83
N GLY A 201 -5.93 -10.04 10.44
CA GLY A 201 -6.83 -8.89 10.65
C GLY A 201 -7.00 -8.46 12.11
N ARG A 202 -6.61 -9.30 13.08
CA ARG A 202 -6.62 -9.03 14.53
C ARG A 202 -5.41 -8.23 15.03
N CYS A 203 -4.30 -8.25 14.29
CA CYS A 203 -3.01 -7.72 14.73
C CYS A 203 -2.36 -6.82 13.68
N LEU A 204 -3.19 -6.04 12.97
CA LEU A 204 -2.72 -5.00 12.06
C LEU A 204 -2.04 -3.90 12.89
N ASP A 205 -0.71 -3.87 12.91
CA ASP A 205 0.15 -3.07 13.79
C ASP A 205 0.96 -1.99 13.05
N SER A 206 0.82 -1.91 11.73
CA SER A 206 1.36 -0.82 10.91
C SER A 206 0.46 -0.52 9.71
N HIS A 207 0.69 0.63 9.07
CA HIS A 207 -0.01 1.00 7.84
C HIS A 207 0.85 1.82 6.89
N LYS A 208 0.36 1.94 5.65
CA LYS A 208 0.76 2.95 4.68
C LYS A 208 -0.50 3.51 4.04
N ALA A 209 -0.71 4.82 4.14
CA ALA A 209 -1.86 5.48 3.56
C ALA A 209 -1.45 6.47 2.48
N PHE A 210 -2.19 6.49 1.39
CA PHE A 210 -1.96 7.39 0.27
C PHE A 210 -3.25 7.64 -0.49
N VAL A 211 -3.28 8.75 -1.20
CA VAL A 211 -4.39 9.10 -2.09
C VAL A 211 -3.92 8.96 -3.53
N VAL A 212 -4.76 8.39 -4.38
CA VAL A 212 -4.52 8.27 -5.83
C VAL A 212 -5.57 9.10 -6.56
N LYS A 213 -5.11 9.83 -7.58
CA LYS A 213 -5.96 10.60 -8.49
C LYS A 213 -6.00 9.88 -9.85
N TYR A 214 -7.21 9.65 -10.35
CA TYR A 214 -7.44 9.26 -11.74
C TYR A 214 -8.13 10.40 -12.48
N ASP A 215 -7.66 10.66 -13.69
CA ASP A 215 -8.17 11.69 -14.60
C ASP A 215 -8.26 11.09 -16.00
N VAL A 216 -9.15 11.56 -16.86
CA VAL A 216 -9.35 10.98 -18.21
C VAL A 216 -8.07 11.07 -19.07
N ASN A 217 -7.17 12.00 -18.73
CA ASN A 217 -5.90 12.22 -19.40
C ASN A 217 -4.67 11.72 -18.62
N GLU A 218 -4.85 11.10 -17.45
CA GLU A 218 -3.76 10.70 -16.54
C GLU A 218 -3.94 9.23 -16.09
N ASP A 219 -2.86 8.45 -16.04
CA ASP A 219 -2.80 7.07 -15.52
C ASP A 219 -4.03 6.20 -15.92
N LEU A 220 -4.04 5.75 -17.17
CA LEU A 220 -5.21 5.12 -17.83
C LEU A 220 -5.55 3.70 -17.36
N ASP A 221 -4.69 3.03 -16.60
CA ASP A 221 -4.94 1.69 -16.07
C ASP A 221 -4.00 1.40 -14.90
N LEU A 222 -4.56 0.93 -13.78
CA LEU A 222 -3.77 0.36 -12.70
C LEU A 222 -3.69 -1.14 -12.94
N SER A 223 -2.57 -1.54 -13.56
CA SER A 223 -2.29 -2.91 -13.97
C SER A 223 -2.59 -3.93 -12.87
N TYR A 224 -3.11 -5.09 -13.24
CA TYR A 224 -3.45 -6.19 -12.33
C TYR A 224 -2.32 -6.53 -11.34
N HIS A 225 -2.56 -6.29 -10.05
CA HIS A 225 -1.56 -6.35 -8.98
C HIS A 225 -2.16 -6.83 -7.65
N TYR A 226 -1.30 -7.06 -6.66
CA TYR A 226 -1.71 -7.23 -5.26
C TYR A 226 -1.07 -6.13 -4.41
N ASP A 227 -1.65 -5.87 -3.24
CA ASP A 227 -1.14 -4.90 -2.30
C ASP A 227 -0.08 -5.49 -1.38
N ASN A 228 0.91 -4.67 -1.03
CA ASN A 228 1.84 -5.00 0.05
C ASN A 228 1.19 -4.76 1.43
N ALA A 229 0.09 -5.46 1.69
CA ALA A 229 -0.76 -5.38 2.88
C ALA A 229 -1.34 -6.76 3.23
N GLU A 230 -1.80 -6.91 4.47
CA GLU A 230 -2.63 -8.05 4.86
C GLU A 230 -4.11 -7.75 4.58
N VAL A 231 -4.54 -6.52 4.86
CA VAL A 231 -5.88 -6.00 4.54
C VAL A 231 -5.74 -4.59 3.95
N THR A 232 -6.48 -4.32 2.89
CA THR A 232 -6.55 -3.01 2.25
C THR A 232 -7.95 -2.44 2.40
N LEU A 233 -8.03 -1.15 2.73
CA LEU A 233 -9.22 -0.33 2.56
C LEU A 233 -8.99 0.64 1.40
N ASN A 234 -9.91 0.69 0.44
CA ASN A 234 -9.90 1.62 -0.70
C ASN A 234 -11.21 2.40 -0.71
N VAL A 235 -11.17 3.68 -0.36
CA VAL A 235 -12.34 4.56 -0.21
C VAL A 235 -12.37 5.58 -1.32
N SER A 236 -13.48 5.66 -2.06
CA SER A 236 -13.73 6.75 -2.99
C SER A 236 -14.04 8.01 -2.20
N ILE A 237 -13.11 8.96 -2.12
CA ILE A 237 -13.30 10.18 -1.33
C ILE A 237 -13.94 11.30 -2.13
N GLY A 238 -14.14 11.14 -3.44
CA GLY A 238 -15.00 12.04 -4.21
C GLY A 238 -14.56 12.37 -5.62
N LYS A 239 -15.13 13.51 -6.06
CA LYS A 239 -15.42 13.86 -7.46
C LYS A 239 -16.41 12.88 -8.12
N ASP A 240 -17.11 13.39 -9.12
CA ASP A 240 -18.00 12.59 -9.94
C ASP A 240 -17.20 12.02 -11.12
N PHE A 241 -17.45 10.75 -11.43
CA PHE A 241 -16.84 10.05 -12.55
C PHE A 241 -17.83 9.02 -13.12
N THR A 242 -17.54 8.55 -14.32
CA THR A 242 -18.27 7.45 -14.97
C THR A 242 -17.29 6.33 -15.32
N GLU A 243 -17.76 5.08 -15.28
CA GLU A 243 -16.92 3.88 -15.36
C GLU A 243 -15.88 3.86 -14.21
N GLY A 244 -14.69 3.32 -14.45
CA GLY A 244 -13.64 3.32 -13.43
C GLY A 244 -13.87 2.33 -12.29
N ASN A 245 -14.63 1.26 -12.52
CA ASN A 245 -14.83 0.23 -11.52
C ASN A 245 -13.52 -0.47 -11.17
N LEU A 246 -13.50 -1.10 -10.00
CA LEU A 246 -12.41 -1.99 -9.63
C LEU A 246 -12.75 -3.39 -10.14
N TYR A 247 -11.74 -4.16 -10.50
CA TYR A 247 -11.94 -5.57 -10.81
C TYR A 247 -11.03 -6.39 -9.90
N PHE A 248 -11.57 -7.49 -9.39
CA PHE A 248 -10.88 -8.41 -8.48
C PHE A 248 -10.84 -9.77 -9.13
N GLY A 249 -9.66 -10.37 -9.19
CA GLY A 249 -9.54 -11.79 -9.45
C GLY A 249 -9.12 -12.57 -8.21
N ASP A 250 -8.58 -13.75 -8.45
CA ASP A 250 -8.17 -14.65 -7.38
C ASP A 250 -6.99 -14.12 -6.54
N MET A 251 -6.70 -14.85 -5.46
CA MET A 251 -5.51 -14.61 -4.66
C MET A 251 -4.23 -14.75 -5.49
N LYS A 252 -3.17 -13.99 -5.15
CA LYS A 252 -1.88 -13.98 -5.86
C LYS A 252 -1.23 -15.35 -6.13
N GLN A 253 -1.63 -16.39 -5.40
CA GLN A 253 -1.13 -17.76 -5.55
C GLN A 253 -1.76 -18.50 -6.74
N VAL A 254 -2.91 -18.05 -7.22
CA VAL A 254 -3.62 -18.66 -8.35
C VAL A 254 -2.98 -18.15 -9.66
N PRO A 255 -2.63 -19.05 -10.61
CA PRO A 255 -2.08 -18.65 -11.89
C PRO A 255 -3.02 -17.73 -12.68
N LEU A 256 -2.46 -16.71 -13.34
CA LEU A 256 -3.20 -15.76 -14.19
C LEU A 256 -4.07 -16.43 -15.26
N SER A 257 -3.63 -17.57 -15.80
CA SER A 257 -4.36 -18.33 -16.83
C SER A 257 -5.65 -18.97 -16.32
N GLU A 258 -5.81 -19.08 -15.01
CA GLU A 258 -6.94 -19.70 -14.33
C GLU A 258 -7.80 -18.67 -13.60
N ALA A 259 -7.35 -17.41 -13.54
CA ALA A 259 -8.01 -16.36 -12.76
C ALA A 259 -9.27 -15.84 -13.47
N GLU A 260 -10.39 -15.85 -12.77
CA GLU A 260 -11.60 -15.15 -13.17
C GLU A 260 -11.65 -13.77 -12.50
N CYS A 261 -12.02 -12.73 -13.24
CA CYS A 261 -12.14 -11.38 -12.70
C CYS A 261 -13.61 -10.98 -12.55
N THR A 262 -13.92 -10.40 -11.41
CA THR A 262 -15.23 -9.85 -11.07
C THR A 262 -15.11 -8.35 -10.93
N GLU A 263 -15.95 -7.64 -11.68
CA GLU A 263 -16.06 -6.20 -11.59
C GLU A 263 -16.89 -5.78 -10.38
N VAL A 264 -16.42 -4.76 -9.68
CA VAL A 264 -16.99 -4.24 -8.45
C VAL A 264 -17.11 -2.73 -8.60
N GLU A 265 -18.35 -2.24 -8.53
CA GLU A 265 -18.66 -0.82 -8.63
C GLU A 265 -17.93 -0.03 -7.53
N HIS A 266 -17.38 1.12 -7.88
CA HIS A 266 -16.77 2.00 -6.89
C HIS A 266 -17.63 3.24 -6.64
N ARG A 267 -18.21 3.32 -5.44
CA ARG A 267 -19.18 4.36 -5.08
C ARG A 267 -18.55 5.42 -4.19
N VAL A 268 -18.85 6.67 -4.47
CA VAL A 268 -18.32 7.81 -3.71
C VAL A 268 -18.76 7.72 -2.24
N THR A 269 -17.85 8.03 -1.32
CA THR A 269 -17.93 7.94 0.15
C THR A 269 -17.88 6.52 0.72
N GLU A 270 -17.94 5.51 -0.14
CA GLU A 270 -17.90 4.10 0.26
C GLU A 270 -16.50 3.52 0.07
N GLY A 271 -16.16 2.59 0.96
CA GLY A 271 -14.91 1.86 0.98
C GLY A 271 -15.11 0.41 0.56
N LEU A 272 -14.19 -0.11 -0.24
CA LEU A 272 -14.00 -1.54 -0.41
C LEU A 272 -12.90 -2.00 0.53
N LEU A 273 -13.23 -2.97 1.37
CA LEU A 273 -12.29 -3.65 2.26
C LEU A 273 -12.03 -5.04 1.69
N HIS A 274 -10.76 -5.40 1.52
CA HIS A 274 -10.36 -6.68 0.94
C HIS A 274 -9.01 -7.15 1.48
N ARG A 275 -8.69 -8.43 1.23
CA ARG A 275 -7.35 -8.97 1.50
C ARG A 275 -6.34 -8.32 0.56
N GLY A 276 -5.16 -7.94 1.08
CA GLY A 276 -4.12 -7.33 0.26
C GLY A 276 -3.59 -8.27 -0.84
N GLN A 277 -3.70 -9.59 -0.64
CA GLN A 277 -3.30 -10.60 -1.64
C GLN A 277 -4.32 -10.85 -2.75
N HIS A 278 -5.53 -10.27 -2.69
CA HIS A 278 -6.43 -10.30 -3.83
C HIS A 278 -5.79 -9.57 -4.99
N MET A 279 -5.66 -10.26 -6.12
CA MET A 279 -5.24 -9.61 -7.33
C MET A 279 -6.37 -8.71 -7.83
N HIS A 280 -6.06 -7.47 -8.15
CA HIS A 280 -7.05 -6.49 -8.56
C HIS A 280 -6.43 -5.40 -9.43
N GLY A 281 -7.29 -4.61 -10.05
CA GLY A 281 -6.91 -3.42 -10.80
C GLY A 281 -8.06 -2.42 -10.87
N ALA A 282 -7.81 -1.30 -11.53
CA ALA A 282 -8.80 -0.26 -11.75
C ALA A 282 -9.02 -0.06 -13.24
N LEU A 283 -10.26 -0.19 -13.68
CA LEU A 283 -10.64 0.14 -15.05
C LEU A 283 -10.49 1.66 -15.28
N PRO A 284 -10.26 2.09 -16.54
CA PRO A 284 -10.23 3.50 -16.88
C PRO A 284 -11.57 4.18 -16.58
N ILE A 285 -11.52 5.45 -16.16
CA ILE A 285 -12.69 6.32 -16.15
C ILE A 285 -12.97 6.86 -17.55
N SER A 286 -14.25 7.03 -17.89
CA SER A 286 -14.66 7.62 -19.18
C SER A 286 -14.95 9.12 -19.09
N SER A 287 -15.22 9.64 -17.89
CA SER A 287 -15.39 11.07 -17.62
C SER A 287 -15.11 11.41 -16.16
N GLY A 288 -14.88 12.69 -15.89
CA GLY A 288 -14.73 13.22 -14.53
C GLY A 288 -13.36 12.96 -13.92
N GLN A 289 -13.32 12.88 -12.60
CA GLN A 289 -12.13 12.57 -11.82
C GLN A 289 -12.50 11.61 -10.70
N ARG A 290 -11.56 10.77 -10.29
CA ARG A 290 -11.74 9.85 -9.18
C ARG A 290 -10.58 9.99 -8.21
N TRP A 291 -10.91 10.18 -6.94
CA TRP A 291 -9.93 10.27 -5.87
C TRP A 291 -10.17 9.17 -4.85
N ASN A 292 -9.15 8.36 -4.61
CA ASN A 292 -9.25 7.23 -3.69
C ASN A 292 -8.27 7.38 -2.54
N LEU A 293 -8.77 7.30 -1.31
CA LEU A 293 -7.95 7.05 -0.13
C LEU A 293 -7.70 5.55 0.00
N ILE A 294 -6.45 5.14 -0.06
CA ILE A 294 -6.02 3.76 0.09
C ILE A 294 -5.22 3.62 1.37
N VAL A 295 -5.63 2.68 2.23
CA VAL A 295 -4.95 2.35 3.49
C VAL A 295 -4.53 0.88 3.44
N TRP A 296 -3.23 0.67 3.26
CA TRP A 296 -2.60 -0.63 3.41
C TRP A 296 -2.35 -0.90 4.89
N MET A 297 -3.01 -1.90 5.46
CA MET A 297 -2.83 -2.30 6.84
C MET A 297 -2.07 -3.61 6.92
N ARG A 298 -1.12 -3.67 7.86
CA ARG A 298 -0.12 -4.73 7.92
C ARG A 298 -0.02 -5.33 9.30
N ALA A 299 0.17 -6.64 9.37
CA ALA A 299 0.37 -7.41 10.59
C ALA A 299 1.79 -7.96 10.64
N SER A 300 2.64 -7.38 11.49
CA SER A 300 4.03 -7.84 11.63
C SER A 300 4.13 -9.30 12.05
N GLN A 301 3.15 -9.83 12.80
CA GLN A 301 3.10 -11.24 13.19
C GLN A 301 3.05 -12.19 12.00
N GLU A 302 2.34 -11.84 10.93
CA GLU A 302 2.25 -12.64 9.70
C GLU A 302 3.49 -12.43 8.84
N ARG A 303 3.90 -11.17 8.65
CA ARG A 303 5.06 -10.79 7.83
C ARG A 303 6.36 -11.39 8.34
N ASN A 304 6.53 -11.49 9.65
CA ASN A 304 7.73 -12.08 10.27
C ASN A 304 7.83 -13.61 10.04
N LYS A 305 6.73 -14.28 9.67
CA LYS A 305 6.75 -15.71 9.28
C LYS A 305 7.21 -15.86 7.85
N LEU A 306 6.62 -15.09 6.94
CA LEU A 306 6.85 -15.17 5.50
C LEU A 306 6.68 -13.79 4.87
N CYS A 307 7.69 -13.32 4.15
CA CYS A 307 7.63 -12.05 3.43
C CYS A 307 6.64 -12.16 2.25
N PRO A 308 5.63 -11.28 2.12
CA PRO A 308 4.66 -11.36 1.03
C PRO A 308 5.25 -11.03 -0.34
N MET A 309 6.43 -10.38 -0.40
CA MET A 309 7.07 -9.97 -1.65
C MET A 309 7.96 -11.06 -2.27
N CYS A 310 8.68 -11.81 -1.44
CA CYS A 310 9.60 -12.86 -1.90
C CYS A 310 9.18 -14.28 -1.51
N ASN A 311 8.12 -14.44 -0.70
CA ASN A 311 7.64 -15.72 -0.17
C ASN A 311 8.73 -16.51 0.57
N GLU A 312 9.63 -15.82 1.28
CA GLU A 312 10.69 -16.41 2.09
C GLU A 312 10.68 -15.81 3.49
N LYS A 313 11.33 -16.47 4.46
CA LYS A 313 11.54 -15.90 5.79
C LYS A 313 12.31 -14.57 5.66
N PRO A 314 11.81 -13.45 6.22
CA PRO A 314 12.40 -12.16 5.95
C PRO A 314 13.77 -12.01 6.61
N THR A 315 14.70 -11.41 5.87
CA THR A 315 15.95 -10.86 6.44
C THR A 315 15.71 -9.38 6.73
N LEU A 316 15.70 -9.00 8.00
CA LEU A 316 15.24 -7.67 8.42
C LEU A 316 16.34 -6.62 8.29
N VAL A 317 16.01 -5.52 7.62
CA VAL A 317 16.82 -4.29 7.52
C VAL A 317 16.01 -3.16 8.13
N GLU A 318 16.68 -2.27 8.87
CA GLU A 318 16.02 -1.14 9.53
C GLU A 318 15.31 -0.25 8.50
N GLY A 319 14.14 0.25 8.86
CA GLY A 319 13.38 1.17 8.03
C GLY A 319 12.85 2.34 8.83
N GLU A 320 12.39 3.36 8.12
CA GLU A 320 11.81 4.58 8.69
C GLU A 320 10.31 4.41 8.96
N GLY A 321 9.81 5.03 10.04
CA GLY A 321 8.39 5.00 10.41
C GLY A 321 7.85 3.57 10.56
N PHE A 322 6.77 3.26 9.83
CA PHE A 322 6.19 1.91 9.75
C PHE A 322 6.88 0.99 8.73
N ALA A 323 7.80 1.50 7.91
CA ALA A 323 8.52 0.74 6.89
C ALA A 323 7.59 -0.18 6.05
N ASP A 324 7.93 -1.47 5.94
CA ASP A 324 7.07 -2.50 5.33
C ASP A 324 6.34 -3.37 6.37
N GLY A 325 6.26 -2.91 7.62
CA GLY A 325 5.47 -3.57 8.67
C GLY A 325 6.09 -4.82 9.27
N PHE A 326 7.41 -5.03 9.15
CA PHE A 326 8.11 -6.11 9.86
C PHE A 326 8.60 -5.64 11.23
N THR A 327 8.75 -6.55 12.19
CA THR A 327 9.28 -6.27 13.54
C THR A 327 10.28 -7.35 13.96
N ARG A 328 11.21 -7.05 14.87
CA ARG A 328 12.00 -8.10 15.54
C ARG A 328 11.17 -8.69 16.67
N ARG A 329 11.13 -10.02 16.80
CA ARG A 329 10.61 -10.67 18.01
C ARG A 329 11.49 -10.25 19.19
N ALA A 330 10.86 -9.97 20.34
CA ALA A 330 11.53 -9.55 21.56
C ALA A 330 12.62 -10.54 22.06
N ASP A 331 12.60 -11.80 21.60
CA ASP A 331 13.46 -12.88 22.12
C ASP A 331 14.74 -13.15 21.29
N THR A 332 15.16 -12.22 20.43
CA THR A 332 16.44 -12.38 19.71
C THR A 332 17.48 -11.45 20.33
N PRO A 333 18.43 -11.96 21.14
CA PRO A 333 19.50 -11.11 21.66
C PRO A 333 20.30 -10.53 20.49
N PRO A 334 20.78 -9.28 20.58
CA PRO A 334 21.64 -8.70 19.56
C PRO A 334 22.87 -9.60 19.36
N PRO A 335 23.36 -9.77 18.11
CA PRO A 335 24.58 -10.52 17.88
C PRO A 335 25.73 -9.85 18.65
N ASN A 336 26.35 -10.64 19.53
CA ASN A 336 27.46 -10.28 20.42
C ASN A 336 28.33 -9.13 19.91
N THR A 337 28.25 -7.98 20.57
CA THR A 337 29.35 -7.02 20.63
C THR A 337 30.46 -7.70 21.42
N SER A 338 31.51 -8.18 20.74
CA SER A 338 32.70 -8.70 21.41
C SER A 338 33.37 -7.55 22.15
N CYS A 339 33.12 -7.47 23.46
CA CYS A 339 33.90 -6.64 24.35
C CYS A 339 35.27 -7.32 24.52
N VAL A 340 36.25 -6.86 23.74
CA VAL A 340 37.67 -7.14 24.00
C VAL A 340 38.03 -6.30 25.22
N LEU A 341 38.20 -6.95 26.38
CA LEU A 341 38.88 -6.36 27.51
C LEU A 341 40.33 -6.83 27.49
N THR A 342 41.22 -5.84 27.40
CA THR A 342 42.66 -5.87 27.68
C THR A 342 42.98 -6.32 29.09
#